data_AF-A0A2V7WYQ6-F1
#
_entry.id   AF-A0A2V7WYQ6-F1
#
_cell.length_a   1.000
_cell.length_b   1.000
_cell.length_c   1.000
_cell.angle_alpha   90.00
_cell.angle_beta   90.00
_cell.angle_gamma   90.00
#
_symmetry.space_group_name_H-M   'P 1'
#
loop_
_entity.id
_entity.type
_entity.pdbx_description
1 polymer ?
#
loop_
_entity_poly.entity_id
_entity_poly.type
_entity_poly.pdbx_seq_one_letter_code
_entity_poly.pdbx_strand_id
1 'polypeptide(L)'
;MLHGLSCLYYLTFYLLVLGVLVPVYFATTRAWRRPAVLAALGASGVLIAAVIGLLAIPYLRLFHRYGFSAEVRPFDLFLYLTPPTGSFVYGALGDKLRPAGFYVDFFLGYSALGLATLGIVAVLGGRRHSQARPFWIVWLVLGLAAAALSGGVDVRWRGAHIATGPYALLQGVQPFSQLREPRRLAVLVLFSVSLFAAAGVGALGRRLALRARIALGGMLALVVAAEHWSLLRTEGGPVPVGASVPDAYRWLRERPGGEAVADLPARPAWLYRFMALDQYFSTVH
;
A
#
# COMPACT_ATOMS: atom_id res chain seq x y z
N MET A 1 -5.04 8.10 7.99
CA MET A 1 -6.43 8.26 7.50
C MET A 1 -6.53 9.15 6.27
N LEU A 2 -5.76 10.23 6.15
CA LEU A 2 -5.75 11.09 4.95
C LEU A 2 -5.50 10.31 3.64
N HIS A 3 -4.56 9.34 3.62
CA HIS A 3 -4.36 8.44 2.46
C HIS A 3 -5.54 7.51 2.13
N GLY A 4 -6.45 7.27 3.08
CA GLY A 4 -7.68 6.49 2.86
C GLY A 4 -8.76 7.31 2.16
N LEU A 5 -8.72 8.65 2.30
CA LEU A 5 -9.62 9.57 1.59
C LEU A 5 -9.17 9.76 0.14
N SER A 6 -7.86 9.71 -0.13
CA SER A 6 -7.34 9.72 -1.51
C SER A 6 -7.57 8.40 -2.24
N CYS A 7 -7.74 7.28 -1.53
CA CYS A 7 -8.14 6.03 -2.14
C CYS A 7 -8.85 5.08 -1.16
N LEU A 8 -10.13 4.80 -1.46
CA LEU A 8 -11.00 3.86 -0.73
C LEU A 8 -10.36 2.48 -0.52
N TYR A 9 -9.47 2.03 -1.41
CA TYR A 9 -8.72 0.78 -1.25
C TYR A 9 -7.92 0.74 0.06
N TYR A 10 -7.15 1.80 0.34
CA TYR A 10 -6.33 1.83 1.54
C TYR A 10 -7.19 1.87 2.80
N LEU A 11 -8.33 2.55 2.75
CA LEU A 11 -9.26 2.57 3.85
C LEU A 11 -9.74 1.16 4.22
N THR A 12 -10.18 0.35 3.25
CA THR A 12 -10.62 -1.03 3.49
C THR A 12 -9.51 -1.86 4.13
N PHE A 13 -8.28 -1.75 3.64
CA PHE A 13 -7.14 -2.49 4.22
C PHE A 13 -6.77 -2.01 5.63
N TYR A 14 -6.82 -0.71 5.88
CA TYR A 14 -6.60 -0.17 7.22
C TYR A 14 -7.68 -0.58 8.21
N LEU A 15 -8.95 -0.63 7.79
CA LEU A 15 -10.04 -1.11 8.65
C LEU A 15 -9.84 -2.58 9.03
N LEU A 16 -9.36 -3.42 8.09
CA LEU A 16 -9.04 -4.82 8.37
C LEU A 16 -7.92 -4.93 9.41
N VAL A 17 -6.86 -4.15 9.25
CA VAL A 17 -5.74 -4.09 10.20
C VAL A 17 -6.19 -3.59 11.57
N LEU A 18 -7.01 -2.54 11.63
CA LEU A 18 -7.57 -2.04 12.88
C LEU A 18 -8.48 -3.08 13.55
N GLY A 19 -9.30 -3.78 12.76
CA GLY A 19 -10.16 -4.86 13.22
C GLY A 19 -9.41 -6.01 13.89
N VAL A 20 -8.13 -6.23 13.55
CA VAL A 20 -7.26 -7.22 14.20
C VAL A 20 -6.46 -6.62 15.34
N LEU A 21 -5.81 -5.47 15.13
CA LEU A 21 -4.91 -4.87 16.11
C LEU A 21 -5.62 -4.35 17.34
N VAL A 22 -6.80 -3.75 17.18
CA VAL A 22 -7.55 -3.17 18.31
C VAL A 22 -7.94 -4.27 19.31
N PRO A 23 -8.60 -5.39 18.92
CA PRO A 23 -8.89 -6.47 19.85
C PRO A 23 -7.63 -7.06 20.52
N VAL A 24 -6.55 -7.27 19.77
CA VAL A 24 -5.29 -7.79 20.31
C VAL A 24 -4.72 -6.83 21.36
N TYR A 25 -4.73 -5.53 21.09
CA TYR A 25 -4.31 -4.51 22.03
C TYR A 25 -5.17 -4.54 23.30
N PHE A 26 -6.49 -4.63 23.16
CA PHE A 26 -7.41 -4.72 24.29
C PHE A 26 -7.20 -5.97 25.14
N ALA A 27 -7.00 -7.12 24.50
CA ALA A 27 -6.76 -8.38 25.17
C ALA A 27 -5.43 -8.37 25.95
N THR A 28 -4.37 -7.84 25.33
CA THR A 28 -3.01 -7.82 25.91
C THR A 28 -2.81 -6.77 27.00
N THR A 29 -3.41 -5.58 26.86
CA THR A 29 -3.23 -4.47 27.81
C THR A 29 -4.36 -4.34 28.83
N ARG A 30 -5.45 -5.11 28.69
CA ARG A 30 -6.68 -4.96 29.47
C ARG A 30 -7.26 -3.54 29.43
N ALA A 31 -6.99 -2.79 28.36
CA ALA A 31 -7.43 -1.41 28.19
C ALA A 31 -8.97 -1.23 28.23
N TRP A 32 -9.72 -2.32 28.06
CA TRP A 32 -11.19 -2.34 28.13
C TRP A 32 -11.71 -2.01 29.53
N ARG A 33 -10.84 -2.08 30.55
CA ARG A 33 -11.17 -1.64 31.92
C ARG A 33 -11.10 -0.13 32.10
N ARG A 34 -10.62 0.63 31.10
CA ARG A 34 -10.49 2.08 31.16
C ARG A 34 -11.60 2.74 30.35
N PRO A 35 -12.66 3.27 30.99
CA PRO A 35 -13.81 3.83 30.28
C PRO A 35 -13.43 5.00 29.37
N ALA A 36 -12.42 5.80 29.74
CA ALA A 36 -11.89 6.87 28.90
C ALA A 36 -11.31 6.37 27.57
N VAL A 37 -10.65 5.20 27.57
CA VAL A 37 -10.10 4.59 26.34
C VAL A 37 -11.22 4.08 25.45
N LEU A 38 -12.24 3.44 26.05
CA LEU A 38 -13.43 3.00 25.33
C LEU A 38 -14.20 4.18 24.73
N ALA A 39 -14.40 5.26 25.49
CA ALA A 39 -15.08 6.46 25.04
C ALA A 39 -14.30 7.14 23.89
N ALA A 40 -12.97 7.28 24.01
CA ALA A 40 -12.13 7.85 22.97
C ALA A 40 -12.16 7.03 21.68
N LEU A 41 -12.10 5.69 21.78
CA LEU A 41 -12.19 4.80 20.63
C LEU A 41 -13.58 4.77 20.01
N GLY A 42 -14.64 4.78 20.83
CA GLY A 42 -16.02 4.88 20.36
C GLY A 42 -16.25 6.19 19.61
N ALA A 43 -15.88 7.33 20.20
CA ALA A 43 -15.98 8.64 19.56
C ALA A 43 -15.17 8.71 18.26
N SER A 44 -13.94 8.22 18.27
CA SER A 44 -13.10 8.16 17.07
C SER A 44 -13.73 7.26 16.01
N GLY A 45 -14.23 6.08 16.39
CA GLY A 45 -14.88 5.13 15.48
C GLY A 45 -16.14 5.70 14.83
N VAL A 46 -16.98 6.41 15.60
CA VAL A 46 -18.18 7.09 15.09
C VAL A 46 -17.79 8.19 14.11
N LEU A 47 -16.82 9.04 14.44
CA LEU A 47 -16.34 10.10 13.56
C LEU A 47 -15.78 9.53 12.25
N ILE A 48 -14.97 8.49 12.35
CA ILE A 48 -14.41 7.76 11.21
C ILE A 48 -15.53 7.19 10.35
N ALA A 49 -16.49 6.48 10.94
CA ALA A 49 -17.61 5.89 10.22
C ALA A 49 -18.48 6.96 9.53
N ALA A 50 -18.68 8.11 10.18
CA ALA A 50 -19.42 9.23 9.60
C ALA A 50 -18.72 9.81 8.37
N VAL A 51 -17.41 10.08 8.46
CA VAL A 51 -16.61 10.60 7.33
C VAL A 51 -16.55 9.59 6.19
N ILE A 52 -16.35 8.30 6.49
CA ILE A 52 -16.35 7.24 5.49
C ILE A 52 -17.72 7.13 4.84
N GLY A 53 -18.80 7.12 5.63
CA GLY A 53 -20.17 7.01 5.14
C GLY A 53 -20.51 8.16 4.19
N LEU A 54 -20.16 9.39 4.56
CA LEU A 54 -20.38 10.58 3.73
C LEU A 54 -19.75 10.45 2.33
N LEU A 55 -18.57 9.83 2.24
CA LEU A 55 -17.84 9.65 0.97
C LEU A 55 -18.20 8.36 0.23
N ALA A 56 -18.45 7.27 0.95
CA ALA A 56 -18.68 5.95 0.38
C ALA A 56 -20.11 5.77 -0.12
N ILE A 57 -21.13 6.35 0.55
CA ILE A 57 -22.54 6.22 0.16
C ILE A 57 -22.81 6.64 -1.30
N PRO A 58 -22.39 7.83 -1.78
CA PRO A 58 -22.64 8.22 -3.17
C PRO A 58 -21.95 7.26 -4.16
N TYR A 59 -20.74 6.81 -3.83
CA TYR A 59 -19.99 5.86 -4.64
C TYR A 59 -20.68 4.49 -4.72
N LEU A 60 -21.16 3.97 -3.59
CA LEU A 60 -21.92 2.72 -3.53
C LEU A 60 -23.23 2.81 -4.32
N ARG A 61 -23.93 3.95 -4.27
CA ARG A 61 -25.16 4.17 -5.07
C ARG A 61 -24.85 4.15 -6.57
N LEU A 62 -23.76 4.79 -7.02
CA LEU A 62 -23.32 4.73 -8.41
C LEU A 62 -22.97 3.30 -8.83
N PHE A 63 -22.23 2.56 -8.01
CA PHE A 63 -21.87 1.17 -8.29
C PHE A 63 -23.11 0.27 -8.45
N HIS A 64 -24.09 0.40 -7.55
CA HIS A 64 -25.34 -0.36 -7.64
C HIS A 64 -26.15 0.03 -8.88
N ARG A 65 -26.18 1.32 -9.24
CA ARG A 65 -26.96 1.82 -10.37
C ARG A 65 -26.39 1.39 -11.72
N TYR A 66 -25.06 1.37 -11.87
CA TYR A 66 -24.40 1.11 -13.15
C TYR A 66 -23.80 -0.28 -13.28
N GLY A 67 -23.82 -1.09 -12.21
CA GLY A 67 -23.36 -2.47 -12.25
C GLY A 67 -21.87 -2.62 -12.53
N PHE A 68 -21.05 -1.64 -12.14
CA PHE A 68 -19.60 -1.70 -12.37
C PHE A 68 -19.01 -2.97 -11.75
N SER A 69 -18.32 -3.74 -12.58
CA SER A 69 -17.52 -4.89 -12.17
C SER A 69 -16.06 -4.64 -12.54
N ALA A 70 -15.20 -5.23 -11.74
CA ALA A 70 -13.82 -4.83 -11.63
C ALA A 70 -12.94 -6.06 -11.87
N GLU A 71 -12.31 -6.15 -13.04
CA GLU A 71 -11.34 -7.22 -13.26
C GLU A 71 -10.11 -7.00 -12.36
N VAL A 72 -9.78 -8.03 -11.58
CA VAL A 72 -8.66 -8.03 -10.64
C VAL A 72 -7.36 -8.09 -11.43
N ARG A 73 -6.47 -7.12 -11.20
CA ARG A 73 -5.15 -7.14 -11.83
C ARG A 73 -4.24 -8.14 -11.11
N PRO A 74 -3.55 -9.03 -11.84
CA PRO A 74 -2.61 -9.95 -11.23
C PRO A 74 -1.42 -9.19 -10.65
N PHE A 75 -0.80 -9.77 -9.63
CA PHE A 75 0.40 -9.22 -9.00
C PHE A 75 1.45 -10.32 -8.81
N ASP A 76 2.67 -10.03 -9.24
CA ASP A 76 3.80 -10.94 -9.08
C ASP A 76 4.52 -10.68 -7.76
N LEU A 77 4.50 -11.67 -6.85
CA LEU A 77 5.13 -11.54 -5.54
C LEU A 77 6.66 -11.36 -5.63
N PHE A 78 7.27 -11.76 -6.74
CA PHE A 78 8.69 -11.55 -6.99
C PHE A 78 9.07 -10.07 -7.08
N LEU A 79 8.10 -9.17 -7.33
CA LEU A 79 8.32 -7.73 -7.34
C LEU A 79 8.76 -7.17 -5.97
N TYR A 80 8.46 -7.87 -4.87
CA TYR A 80 9.00 -7.52 -3.55
C TYR A 80 10.53 -7.65 -3.46
N LEU A 81 11.12 -8.50 -4.30
CA LEU A 81 12.55 -8.79 -4.36
C LEU A 81 13.23 -8.19 -5.59
N THR A 82 12.48 -7.54 -6.48
CA THR A 82 12.98 -6.99 -7.73
C THR A 82 13.34 -5.52 -7.53
N PRO A 83 14.62 -5.12 -7.68
CA PRO A 83 15.02 -3.74 -7.56
C PRO A 83 14.31 -2.81 -8.57
N PRO A 84 14.20 -1.51 -8.26
CA PRO A 84 13.76 -0.52 -9.23
C PRO A 84 14.60 -0.55 -10.51
N THR A 85 13.96 -0.32 -11.67
CA THR A 85 14.67 -0.14 -12.95
C THR A 85 15.63 1.03 -12.83
N GLY A 86 16.87 0.88 -13.30
CA GLY A 86 17.90 1.90 -13.11
C GLY A 86 18.28 2.18 -11.65
N SER A 87 18.08 1.22 -10.75
CA SER A 87 18.58 1.28 -9.37
C SER A 87 20.09 1.57 -9.36
N PHE A 88 20.53 2.48 -8.49
CA PHE A 88 21.94 2.84 -8.37
C PHE A 88 22.79 1.65 -7.89
N VAL A 89 22.27 0.90 -6.91
CA VAL A 89 23.01 -0.23 -6.29
C VAL A 89 22.82 -1.52 -7.08
N TYR A 90 21.63 -1.75 -7.64
CA TYR A 90 21.26 -3.04 -8.25
C TYR A 90 20.81 -2.92 -9.71
N GLY A 91 21.27 -1.91 -10.45
CA GLY A 91 20.76 -1.60 -11.80
C GLY A 91 20.73 -2.81 -12.75
N ALA A 92 21.82 -3.58 -12.82
CA ALA A 92 21.90 -4.77 -13.68
C ALA A 92 20.97 -5.92 -13.26
N LEU A 93 20.59 -5.99 -11.97
CA LEU A 93 19.66 -6.98 -11.44
C LEU A 93 18.21 -6.56 -11.67
N GLY A 94 17.89 -5.27 -11.48
CA GLY A 94 16.54 -4.73 -11.65
C GLY A 94 15.96 -5.03 -13.02
N ASP A 95 16.71 -4.78 -14.08
CA ASP A 95 16.24 -4.95 -15.45
C ASP A 95 16.15 -6.42 -15.88
N LYS A 96 17.03 -7.28 -15.35
CA LYS A 96 17.05 -8.74 -15.67
C LYS A 96 16.00 -9.53 -14.92
N LEU A 97 15.71 -9.15 -13.67
CA LEU A 97 14.82 -9.89 -12.78
C LEU A 97 13.35 -9.51 -12.94
N ARG A 98 13.06 -8.36 -13.57
CA ARG A 98 11.70 -7.84 -13.70
C ARG A 98 10.83 -8.74 -14.58
N PRO A 99 9.68 -9.22 -14.06
CA PRO A 99 8.72 -9.95 -14.86
C PRO A 99 8.11 -9.05 -15.95
N ALA A 100 7.89 -9.60 -17.14
CA ALA A 100 7.28 -8.86 -18.25
C ALA A 100 5.87 -8.36 -17.90
N GLY A 101 5.53 -7.14 -18.33
CA GLY A 101 4.21 -6.54 -18.11
C GLY A 101 4.03 -5.83 -16.75
N PHE A 102 5.05 -5.81 -15.90
CA PHE A 102 5.02 -5.11 -14.62
C PHE A 102 5.97 -3.91 -14.61
N TYR A 103 5.43 -2.72 -14.35
CA TYR A 103 6.17 -1.45 -14.41
C TYR A 103 6.16 -0.66 -13.10
N VAL A 104 5.60 -1.24 -12.02
CA VAL A 104 5.48 -0.59 -10.71
C VAL A 104 6.43 -1.27 -9.73
N ASP A 105 7.16 -0.47 -8.96
CA ASP A 105 8.17 -0.95 -8.03
C ASP A 105 7.55 -1.25 -6.65
N PHE A 106 7.81 -2.44 -6.13
CA PHE A 106 7.42 -2.88 -4.79
C PHE A 106 8.60 -3.42 -3.98
N PHE A 107 9.82 -3.10 -4.42
CA PHE A 107 11.05 -3.58 -3.81
C PHE A 107 11.08 -3.27 -2.32
N LEU A 108 11.37 -4.28 -1.50
CA LEU A 108 11.46 -4.13 -0.05
C LEU A 108 12.84 -3.66 0.42
N GLY A 109 13.89 -3.82 -0.40
CA GLY A 109 15.28 -3.60 0.00
C GLY A 109 15.90 -4.86 0.62
N TYR A 110 17.06 -5.31 0.10
CA TYR A 110 17.74 -6.48 0.68
C TYR A 110 18.29 -6.17 2.07
N SER A 111 18.79 -4.95 2.29
CA SER A 111 19.20 -4.48 3.61
C SER A 111 18.05 -4.47 4.61
N ALA A 112 16.88 -3.97 4.21
CA ALA A 112 15.69 -3.92 5.05
C ALA A 112 15.15 -5.33 5.35
N LEU A 113 15.18 -6.24 4.37
CA LEU A 113 14.84 -7.66 4.58
C LEU A 113 15.79 -8.32 5.58
N GLY A 114 17.11 -8.13 5.44
CA GLY A 114 18.09 -8.66 6.38
C GLY A 114 17.89 -8.13 7.80
N LEU A 115 17.65 -6.83 7.94
CA LEU A 115 17.33 -6.20 9.23
C LEU A 115 16.00 -6.72 9.79
N ALA A 116 14.99 -6.93 8.95
CA ALA A 116 13.71 -7.48 9.37
C ALA A 116 13.85 -8.91 9.89
N THR A 117 14.64 -9.76 9.21
CA THR A 117 14.95 -11.12 9.70
C THR A 117 15.65 -11.08 11.06
N LEU A 118 16.66 -10.22 11.23
CA LEU A 118 17.33 -10.02 12.52
C LEU A 118 16.35 -9.54 13.60
N GLY A 119 15.43 -8.64 13.25
CA GLY A 119 14.36 -8.16 14.12
C GLY A 119 13.41 -9.27 14.56
N ILE A 120 12.93 -10.10 13.63
CA ILE A 120 12.05 -11.25 13.90
C ILE A 120 12.74 -12.20 14.89
N VAL A 121 13.99 -12.58 14.62
CA VAL A 121 14.77 -13.46 15.51
C VAL A 121 14.95 -12.82 16.89
N ALA A 122 15.25 -11.53 16.93
CA ALA A 122 15.46 -10.79 18.18
C ALA A 122 14.21 -10.69 19.06
N VAL A 123 13.03 -10.44 18.47
CA VAL A 123 11.78 -10.23 19.23
C VAL A 123 11.04 -11.52 19.53
N LEU A 124 11.13 -12.54 18.65
CA LEU A 124 10.47 -13.83 18.85
C LEU A 124 11.33 -14.87 19.57
N GLY A 125 12.66 -14.79 19.44
CA GLY A 125 13.60 -15.72 20.09
C GLY A 125 14.00 -15.31 21.52
N GLY A 126 13.77 -14.05 21.91
CA GLY A 126 14.17 -13.53 23.23
C GLY A 126 13.10 -13.71 24.31
N ARG A 127 13.46 -14.31 25.46
CA ARG A 127 12.58 -14.42 26.65
C ARG A 127 12.15 -13.05 27.22
N ARG A 128 12.91 -11.99 26.92
CA ARG A 128 12.75 -10.63 27.47
C ARG A 128 11.51 -9.89 26.94
N HIS A 129 10.94 -10.30 25.82
CA HIS A 129 9.79 -9.63 25.19
C HIS A 129 8.46 -10.38 25.36
N SER A 130 8.36 -11.27 26.36
CA SER A 130 7.19 -12.14 26.55
C SER A 130 5.85 -11.39 26.52
N GLN A 131 5.75 -10.21 27.15
CA GLN A 131 4.52 -9.40 27.16
C GLN A 131 4.20 -8.73 25.80
N ALA A 132 5.21 -8.40 24.99
CA ALA A 132 5.04 -7.78 23.68
C ALA A 132 4.98 -8.82 22.54
N ARG A 133 5.21 -10.10 22.83
CA ARG A 133 5.27 -11.16 21.83
C ARG A 133 3.98 -11.29 21.00
N PRO A 134 2.77 -11.20 21.58
CA PRO A 134 1.54 -11.26 20.79
C PRO A 134 1.45 -10.13 19.76
N PHE A 135 1.89 -8.92 20.11
CA PHE A 135 1.92 -7.78 19.20
C PHE A 135 2.83 -8.05 17.99
N TRP A 136 4.04 -8.56 18.23
CA TRP A 136 4.96 -8.90 17.14
C TRP A 136 4.45 -10.04 16.27
N ILE A 137 3.88 -11.09 16.87
CA ILE A 137 3.28 -12.20 16.11
C ILE A 137 2.15 -11.69 15.20
N VAL A 138 1.29 -10.82 15.71
CA VAL A 138 0.19 -10.27 14.92
C VAL A 138 0.70 -9.45 13.75
N TRP A 139 1.73 -8.62 13.93
CA TRP A 139 2.33 -7.88 12.81
C TRP A 139 3.02 -8.77 11.78
N LEU A 140 3.63 -9.88 12.22
CA LEU A 140 4.19 -10.88 11.31
C LEU A 140 3.09 -11.55 10.50
N VAL A 141 2.03 -12.03 11.17
CA VAL A 141 0.88 -12.68 10.52
C VAL A 141 0.19 -11.72 9.56
N LEU A 142 -0.05 -10.47 9.97
CA LEU A 142 -0.63 -9.44 9.10
C LEU A 142 0.25 -9.15 7.88
N GLY A 143 1.57 -9.07 8.05
CA GLY A 143 2.50 -8.86 6.95
C GLY A 143 2.49 -10.01 5.95
N LEU A 144 2.53 -11.25 6.44
CA LEU A 144 2.48 -12.46 5.61
C LEU A 144 1.12 -12.63 4.91
N ALA A 145 0.02 -12.40 5.64
CA ALA A 145 -1.32 -12.45 5.07
C ALA A 145 -1.51 -11.36 4.00
N ALA A 146 -1.01 -10.14 4.26
CA ALA A 146 -1.03 -9.05 3.28
C ALA A 146 -0.19 -9.40 2.04
N ALA A 147 1.00 -10.01 2.21
CA ALA A 147 1.81 -10.46 1.09
C ALA A 147 1.08 -11.52 0.26
N ALA A 148 0.49 -12.53 0.91
CA ALA A 148 -0.25 -13.58 0.23
C ALA A 148 -1.48 -13.04 -0.51
N LEU A 149 -2.27 -12.17 0.13
CA LEU A 149 -3.43 -11.53 -0.47
C LEU A 149 -3.06 -10.52 -1.56
N SER A 150 -1.87 -9.90 -1.47
CA SER A 150 -1.41 -8.94 -2.48
C SER A 150 -1.19 -9.57 -3.86
N GLY A 151 -0.93 -10.89 -3.91
CA GLY A 151 -0.80 -11.66 -5.15
C GLY A 151 -2.06 -11.66 -6.02
N GLY A 152 -3.23 -11.38 -5.42
CA GLY A 152 -4.50 -11.40 -6.11
C GLY A 152 -5.06 -12.81 -6.28
N VAL A 153 -5.98 -12.98 -7.24
CA VAL A 153 -6.66 -14.26 -7.51
C VAL A 153 -5.65 -15.32 -7.95
N ASP A 154 -4.64 -14.92 -8.72
CA ASP A 154 -3.59 -15.79 -9.24
C ASP A 154 -2.25 -15.41 -8.62
N VAL A 155 -1.66 -16.32 -7.84
CA VAL A 155 -0.31 -16.12 -7.31
C VAL A 155 0.69 -16.33 -8.44
N ARG A 156 1.43 -15.26 -8.74
CA ARG A 156 2.51 -15.30 -9.73
C ARG A 156 3.87 -15.15 -9.09
N TRP A 157 4.85 -15.80 -9.72
CA TRP A 157 6.27 -15.70 -9.39
C TRP A 157 7.10 -15.71 -10.66
N ARG A 158 7.85 -14.64 -10.89
CA ARG A 158 8.69 -14.47 -12.09
C ARG A 158 7.89 -14.63 -13.40
N GLY A 159 6.67 -14.12 -13.42
CA GLY A 159 5.74 -14.15 -14.55
C GLY A 159 4.93 -15.44 -14.66
N ALA A 160 5.33 -16.52 -13.98
CA ALA A 160 4.64 -17.80 -14.02
C ALA A 160 3.49 -17.83 -13.00
N HIS A 161 2.33 -18.35 -13.41
CA HIS A 161 1.26 -18.72 -12.49
C HIS A 161 1.69 -19.94 -11.67
N ILE A 162 1.68 -19.82 -10.33
CA ILE A 162 1.96 -20.95 -9.43
C ILE A 162 0.65 -21.61 -9.00
N ALA A 163 -0.28 -20.83 -8.45
CA ALA A 163 -1.48 -21.35 -7.81
C ALA A 163 -2.56 -20.26 -7.67
N THR A 164 -3.80 -20.68 -7.43
CA THR A 164 -4.88 -19.78 -7.03
C THR A 164 -4.61 -19.23 -5.63
N GLY A 165 -4.61 -17.90 -5.50
CA GLY A 165 -4.31 -17.18 -4.29
C GLY A 165 -5.47 -17.08 -3.30
N PRO A 166 -5.19 -16.79 -2.02
CA PRO A 166 -6.23 -16.65 -0.99
C PRO A 166 -7.17 -15.48 -1.26
N TYR A 167 -6.78 -14.52 -2.11
CA TYR A 167 -7.63 -13.40 -2.50
C TYR A 167 -8.83 -13.83 -3.34
N ALA A 168 -8.77 -15.00 -4.00
CA ALA A 168 -9.91 -15.57 -4.74
C ALA A 168 -11.11 -15.80 -3.82
N LEU A 169 -10.87 -16.20 -2.55
CA LEU A 169 -11.93 -16.39 -1.56
C LEU A 169 -12.62 -15.06 -1.19
N LEU A 170 -11.88 -13.96 -1.23
CA LEU A 170 -12.42 -12.63 -0.95
C LEU A 170 -13.26 -12.08 -2.09
N GLN A 171 -13.08 -12.55 -3.33
CA GLN A 171 -13.88 -12.10 -4.47
C GLN A 171 -15.37 -12.44 -4.35
N GLY A 172 -15.75 -13.38 -3.49
CA GLY A 172 -17.14 -13.69 -3.19
C GLY A 172 -17.83 -12.73 -2.21
N VAL A 173 -17.09 -11.82 -1.58
CA VAL A 173 -17.59 -11.01 -0.45
C VAL A 173 -17.45 -9.51 -0.75
N GLN A 174 -18.55 -8.75 -0.61
CA GLN A 174 -18.49 -7.29 -0.68
C GLN A 174 -17.75 -6.72 0.56
N PRO A 175 -16.87 -5.72 0.43
CA PRO A 175 -16.56 -4.94 -0.77
C PRO A 175 -15.38 -5.47 -1.61
N PHE A 176 -14.80 -6.63 -1.26
CA PHE A 176 -13.58 -7.14 -1.86
C PHE A 176 -13.74 -7.58 -3.32
N SER A 177 -14.94 -8.01 -3.71
CA SER A 177 -15.33 -8.25 -5.11
C SER A 177 -15.14 -7.05 -6.04
N GLN A 178 -15.09 -5.83 -5.50
CA GLN A 178 -14.92 -4.60 -6.27
C GLN A 178 -13.48 -4.06 -6.23
N LEU A 179 -12.60 -4.71 -5.47
CA LEU A 179 -11.20 -4.29 -5.32
C LEU A 179 -10.34 -4.92 -6.44
N ARG A 180 -10.01 -4.11 -7.44
CA ARG A 180 -9.19 -4.42 -8.62
C ARG A 180 -7.70 -4.57 -8.35
N GLU A 181 -7.20 -3.95 -7.29
CA GLU A 181 -5.77 -3.72 -7.07
C GLU A 181 -5.29 -4.33 -5.74
N PRO A 182 -5.27 -5.67 -5.63
CA PRO A 182 -4.81 -6.37 -4.43
C PRO A 182 -3.36 -6.00 -4.07
N ARG A 183 -2.53 -5.66 -5.07
CA ARG A 183 -1.15 -5.17 -4.88
C ARG A 183 -1.02 -3.99 -3.91
N ARG A 184 -2.09 -3.23 -3.66
CA ARG A 184 -2.08 -2.13 -2.67
C ARG A 184 -1.91 -2.63 -1.23
N LEU A 185 -2.17 -3.92 -0.96
CA LEU A 185 -1.83 -4.57 0.30
C LEU A 185 -0.31 -4.59 0.58
N ALA A 186 0.52 -4.36 -0.44
CA ALA A 186 1.95 -4.16 -0.29
C ALA A 186 2.29 -3.10 0.77
N VAL A 187 1.48 -2.06 0.95
CA VAL A 187 1.71 -1.05 2.00
C VAL A 187 1.80 -1.69 3.39
N LEU A 188 0.97 -2.71 3.68
CA LEU A 188 1.03 -3.43 4.95
C LEU A 188 2.28 -4.32 5.03
N VAL A 189 2.68 -4.93 3.92
CA VAL A 189 3.94 -5.70 3.84
C VAL A 189 5.14 -4.80 4.14
N LEU A 190 5.24 -3.65 3.46
CA LEU A 190 6.28 -2.65 3.69
C LEU A 190 6.27 -2.17 5.15
N PHE A 191 5.10 -1.93 5.72
CA PHE A 191 4.97 -1.48 7.10
C PHE A 191 5.44 -2.55 8.10
N SER A 192 5.02 -3.81 7.92
CA SER A 192 5.49 -4.92 8.75
C SER A 192 7.01 -5.11 8.64
N VAL A 193 7.56 -5.10 7.42
CA VAL A 193 9.01 -5.21 7.19
C VAL A 193 9.75 -4.06 7.86
N SER A 194 9.25 -2.83 7.75
CA SER A 194 9.85 -1.65 8.40
C SER A 194 9.85 -1.77 9.92
N LEU A 195 8.75 -2.26 10.51
CA LEU A 195 8.65 -2.47 11.95
C LEU A 195 9.67 -3.49 12.46
N PHE A 196 9.82 -4.62 11.76
CA PHE A 196 10.82 -5.63 12.09
C PHE A 196 12.24 -5.14 11.80
N ALA A 197 12.47 -4.39 10.72
CA ALA A 197 13.77 -3.81 10.42
C ALA A 197 14.20 -2.86 11.55
N ALA A 198 13.30 -2.00 12.04
CA ALA A 198 13.57 -1.14 13.20
C ALA A 198 13.91 -1.94 14.46
N ALA A 199 13.21 -3.06 14.71
CA ALA A 199 13.55 -3.98 15.80
C ALA A 199 14.95 -4.61 15.60
N GLY A 200 15.32 -4.94 14.37
CA GLY A 200 16.65 -5.43 13.99
C GLY A 200 17.75 -4.40 14.24
N VAL A 201 17.53 -3.14 13.85
CA VAL A 201 18.45 -2.02 14.18
C VAL A 201 18.58 -1.87 15.69
N GLY A 202 17.46 -1.93 16.42
CA GLY A 202 17.47 -1.92 17.88
C GLY A 202 18.23 -3.11 18.47
N ALA A 203 18.21 -4.26 17.81
CA ALA A 203 18.98 -5.45 18.20
C ALA A 203 20.49 -5.26 18.03
N LEU A 204 20.92 -4.73 16.89
CA LEU A 204 22.33 -4.44 16.60
C LEU A 204 22.89 -3.35 17.53
N GLY A 205 22.12 -2.29 17.73
CA GLY A 205 22.54 -1.15 18.54
C GLY A 205 22.50 -1.36 20.06
N ARG A 206 22.01 -2.51 20.55
CA ARG A 206 21.73 -2.73 21.98
C ARG A 206 22.96 -2.60 22.89
N ARG A 207 24.15 -2.93 22.36
CA ARG A 207 25.44 -2.87 23.09
C ARG A 207 26.27 -1.64 22.75
N LEU A 208 25.79 -0.79 21.85
CA LEU A 208 26.53 0.38 21.37
C LEU A 208 26.21 1.61 22.22
N ALA A 209 27.21 2.47 22.40
CA ALA A 209 27.00 3.81 22.96
C ALA A 209 26.03 4.63 22.09
N LEU A 210 25.34 5.62 22.67
CA LEU A 210 24.33 6.42 21.96
C LEU A 210 24.85 7.01 20.65
N ARG A 211 26.07 7.56 20.64
CA ARG A 211 26.71 8.11 19.42
C ARG A 211 26.87 7.05 18.32
N ALA A 212 27.33 5.86 18.69
CA ALA A 212 27.48 4.75 17.76
C ALA A 212 26.12 4.22 17.26
N ARG A 213 25.07 4.27 18.10
CA ARG A 213 23.70 3.93 17.67
C ARG A 213 23.15 4.93 16.66
N ILE A 214 23.38 6.22 16.86
CA ILE A 214 22.98 7.27 15.92
C ILE A 214 23.74 7.10 14.59
N ALA A 215 25.05 6.88 14.66
CA ALA A 215 25.87 6.63 13.48
C ALA A 215 25.42 5.39 12.70
N LEU A 216 25.14 4.27 13.40
CA LEU A 216 24.59 3.06 12.80
C LEU A 216 23.23 3.33 12.13
N GLY A 217 22.34 4.04 12.81
CA GLY A 217 21.03 4.42 12.25
C GLY A 217 21.15 5.27 10.98
N GLY A 218 22.04 6.28 10.99
CA GLY A 218 22.32 7.12 9.84
C GLY A 218 22.91 6.33 8.68
N MET A 219 23.90 5.47 8.95
CA MET A 219 24.51 4.59 7.94
C MET A 219 23.48 3.66 7.30
N LEU A 220 22.65 2.99 8.11
CA LEU A 220 21.62 2.10 7.58
C LEU A 220 20.53 2.85 6.80
N ALA A 221 20.17 4.06 7.21
CA ALA A 221 19.26 4.91 6.45
C ALA A 221 19.84 5.28 5.08
N LEU A 222 21.15 5.60 5.01
CA LEU A 222 21.84 5.85 3.74
C LEU A 222 21.88 4.61 2.84
N VAL A 223 22.14 3.43 3.42
CA VAL A 223 22.11 2.16 2.66
C VAL A 223 20.72 1.92 2.07
N VAL A 224 19.66 2.02 2.88
CA VAL A 224 18.28 1.85 2.41
C VAL A 224 17.93 2.88 1.32
N ALA A 225 18.32 4.15 1.52
CA ALA A 225 18.10 5.20 0.52
C ALA A 225 18.82 4.89 -0.79
N ALA A 226 20.08 4.41 -0.74
CA ALA A 226 20.85 4.02 -1.90
C ALA A 226 20.21 2.84 -2.65
N GLU A 227 19.72 1.80 -1.95
CA GLU A 227 19.05 0.65 -2.56
C GLU A 227 17.80 1.04 -3.37
N HIS A 228 17.07 2.05 -2.89
CA HIS A 228 15.84 2.54 -3.51
C HIS A 228 16.06 3.69 -4.49
N TRP A 229 17.28 4.23 -4.55
CA TRP A 229 17.60 5.30 -5.49
C TRP A 229 17.62 4.74 -6.91
N SER A 230 16.84 5.35 -7.81
CA SER A 230 16.76 4.98 -9.22
C SER A 230 16.92 6.23 -10.09
N LEU A 231 17.84 6.13 -11.06
CA LEU A 231 18.14 7.21 -12.02
C LEU A 231 17.18 7.21 -13.21
N LEU A 232 16.59 6.05 -13.53
CA LEU A 232 15.61 5.90 -14.61
C LEU A 232 14.18 6.09 -14.11
N ARG A 233 14.00 6.57 -12.87
CA ARG A 233 12.69 6.82 -12.31
C ARG A 233 12.01 7.87 -13.17
N THR A 234 10.84 7.53 -13.71
CA THR A 234 10.03 8.45 -14.49
C THR A 234 9.73 9.68 -13.65
N GLU A 235 10.37 10.80 -14.00
CA GLU A 235 9.88 12.12 -13.61
C GLU A 235 8.40 12.17 -14.00
N GLY A 236 7.53 12.44 -13.03
CA GLY A 236 6.14 12.73 -13.33
C GLY A 236 6.13 13.91 -14.31
N GLY A 237 5.42 13.77 -15.43
CA GLY A 237 5.24 14.90 -16.34
C GLY A 237 4.48 16.02 -15.61
N PRO A 238 4.77 17.30 -15.89
CA PRO A 238 3.98 18.39 -15.35
C PRO A 238 2.52 18.22 -15.76
N VAL A 239 1.61 18.34 -14.78
CA VAL A 239 0.17 18.38 -15.05
C VAL A 239 -0.17 19.80 -15.50
N PRO A 240 -0.80 19.99 -16.68
CA PRO A 240 -1.15 21.33 -17.13
C PRO A 240 -2.19 21.96 -16.20
N VAL A 241 -1.92 23.18 -15.72
CA VAL A 241 -2.79 23.95 -14.81
C VAL A 241 -3.09 25.34 -15.38
N GLY A 242 -4.24 25.92 -15.02
CA GLY A 242 -4.62 27.28 -15.41
C GLY A 242 -4.65 27.47 -16.92
N ALA A 243 -3.88 28.43 -17.43
CA ALA A 243 -3.82 28.76 -18.86
C ALA A 243 -3.21 27.63 -19.73
N SER A 244 -2.53 26.65 -19.12
CA SER A 244 -1.97 25.50 -19.84
C SER A 244 -2.95 24.34 -20.01
N VAL A 245 -4.16 24.42 -19.44
CA VAL A 245 -5.23 23.44 -19.67
C VAL A 245 -5.70 23.54 -21.13
N PRO A 246 -5.82 22.41 -21.86
CA PRO A 246 -6.25 22.43 -23.26
C PRO A 246 -7.59 23.14 -23.47
N ASP A 247 -7.70 23.89 -24.56
CA ASP A 247 -8.86 24.74 -24.89
C ASP A 247 -10.17 23.96 -24.92
N ALA A 248 -10.14 22.71 -25.35
CA ALA A 248 -11.30 21.83 -25.36
C ALA A 248 -11.94 21.68 -23.98
N TYR A 249 -11.15 21.51 -22.91
CA TYR A 249 -11.67 21.39 -21.55
C TYR A 249 -12.09 22.74 -20.96
N ARG A 250 -11.41 23.84 -21.35
CA ARG A 250 -11.83 25.20 -20.96
C ARG A 250 -13.18 25.56 -21.58
N TRP A 251 -13.37 25.22 -22.85
CA TRP A 251 -14.64 25.36 -23.54
C TRP A 251 -15.75 24.50 -22.94
N LEU A 252 -15.43 23.26 -22.54
CA LEU A 252 -16.39 22.38 -21.85
C LEU A 252 -16.89 23.00 -20.54
N ARG A 253 -16.00 23.65 -19.79
CA ARG A 253 -16.34 24.33 -18.52
C ARG A 253 -17.37 25.44 -18.67
N GLU A 254 -17.36 26.13 -19.81
CA GLU A 254 -18.24 27.27 -20.08
C GLU A 254 -19.65 26.84 -20.54
N ARG A 255 -19.84 25.55 -20.87
CA ARG A 255 -21.14 25.04 -21.31
C ARG A 255 -22.05 24.68 -20.13
N PRO A 256 -23.38 24.86 -20.27
CA PRO A 256 -24.34 24.40 -19.26
C PRO A 256 -24.24 22.87 -19.10
N GLY A 257 -24.09 22.40 -17.86
CA GLY A 257 -23.94 20.98 -17.55
C GLY A 257 -25.21 20.17 -17.87
N GLY A 258 -25.03 18.92 -18.31
CA GLY A 258 -26.14 17.98 -18.55
C GLY A 258 -25.89 16.92 -19.61
N GLU A 259 -24.93 17.15 -20.51
CA GLU A 259 -24.60 16.23 -21.60
C GLU A 259 -23.27 15.51 -21.32
N ALA A 260 -23.23 14.19 -21.54
CA ALA A 260 -22.01 13.41 -21.45
C ALA A 260 -21.17 13.65 -22.71
N VAL A 261 -19.92 14.10 -22.54
CA VAL A 261 -18.99 14.33 -23.65
C VAL A 261 -17.94 13.22 -23.68
N ALA A 262 -17.77 12.62 -24.85
CA ALA A 262 -16.75 11.60 -25.08
C ALA A 262 -15.47 12.24 -25.63
N ASP A 263 -14.33 11.95 -24.98
CA ASP A 263 -13.01 12.32 -25.46
C ASP A 263 -12.53 11.28 -26.49
N LEU A 264 -12.24 11.73 -27.72
CA LEU A 264 -11.87 10.88 -28.85
C LEU A 264 -10.59 11.42 -29.53
N PRO A 265 -9.70 10.53 -30.01
CA PRO A 265 -9.82 9.07 -30.05
C PRO A 265 -9.60 8.42 -28.69
N ALA A 266 -10.29 7.30 -28.45
CA ALA A 266 -10.03 6.46 -27.29
C ALA A 266 -8.55 6.03 -27.33
N ARG A 267 -7.75 6.52 -26.38
CA ARG A 267 -6.32 6.20 -26.35
C ARG A 267 -6.14 4.71 -26.09
N PRO A 268 -5.21 4.04 -26.78
CA PRO A 268 -4.97 2.63 -26.54
C PRO A 268 -4.46 2.42 -25.10
N ALA A 269 -4.89 1.33 -24.47
CA ALA A 269 -4.70 1.02 -23.06
C ALA A 269 -3.26 1.23 -22.55
N TRP A 270 -2.22 0.94 -23.32
CA TRP A 270 -0.83 1.11 -22.91
C TRP A 270 -0.42 2.57 -22.62
N LEU A 271 -1.23 3.56 -23.02
CA LEU A 271 -1.11 4.97 -22.62
C LEU A 271 -1.82 5.30 -21.28
N TYR A 272 -2.25 4.29 -20.50
CA TYR A 272 -2.92 4.42 -19.19
C TYR A 272 -2.24 5.41 -18.22
N ARG A 273 -0.91 5.64 -18.35
CA ARG A 273 -0.17 6.68 -17.59
C ARG A 273 -0.80 8.07 -17.72
N PHE A 274 -1.44 8.37 -18.85
CA PHE A 274 -2.08 9.65 -19.12
C PHE A 274 -3.55 9.71 -18.65
N MET A 275 -4.15 8.60 -18.20
CA MET A 275 -5.50 8.66 -17.61
C MET A 275 -5.56 9.54 -16.37
N ALA A 276 -4.45 9.72 -15.66
CA ALA A 276 -4.40 10.66 -14.55
C ALA A 276 -4.62 12.11 -15.04
N LEU A 277 -4.15 12.47 -16.24
CA LEU A 277 -4.44 13.76 -16.87
C LEU A 277 -5.90 13.84 -17.31
N ASP A 278 -6.41 12.77 -17.93
CA ASP A 278 -7.80 12.78 -18.41
C ASP A 278 -8.80 12.85 -17.24
N GLN A 279 -8.52 12.15 -16.12
CA GLN A 279 -9.25 12.28 -14.86
C GLN A 279 -9.07 13.65 -14.21
N TYR A 280 -7.88 14.24 -14.30
CA TYR A 280 -7.67 15.60 -13.80
C TYR A 280 -8.50 16.60 -14.61
N PHE A 281 -8.44 16.53 -15.94
CA PHE A 281 -9.23 17.38 -16.83
C PHE A 281 -10.74 17.18 -16.63
N SER A 282 -11.17 16.01 -16.17
CA SER A 282 -12.56 15.78 -15.81
C SER A 282 -13.04 16.51 -14.55
N THR A 283 -12.12 17.09 -13.77
CA THR A 283 -12.44 17.84 -12.54
C THR A 283 -12.31 19.35 -12.68
N VAL A 284 -11.67 19.83 -13.75
CA VAL A 284 -11.45 21.27 -14.00
C VAL A 284 -12.41 21.86 -15.03
N HIS A 285 -13.30 21.06 -15.62
CA HIS A 285 -14.43 21.51 -16.41
C HIS A 285 -15.73 21.46 -15.61
#